data_AF-A0A4U3B144-F1
#
_entry.id   AF-A0A4U3B144-F1
#
_cell.length_a   1.000
_cell.length_b   1.000
_cell.length_c   1.000
_cell.angle_alpha   90.00
_cell.angle_beta   90.00
_cell.angle_gamma   90.00
#
_symmetry.space_group_name_H-M   'P 1'
#
loop_
_entity.id
_entity.type
_entity.pdbx_description
1 polymer ?
#
loop_
_entity_poly.entity_id
_entity_poly.type
_entity_poly.pdbx_seq_one_letter_code
_entity_poly.pdbx_strand_id
1 'polypeptide(L)'
;MKLLRPIHEYSGEITAYRHAFLQSGEQPHGSSSLQNFDSLDEWFEKVSKQELGENLQGNRVPSSQFLSFENGELIGFVNIRHR
;
A
#
# COMPACT_ATOMS: atom_id res chain seq x y z
N MET A 1 13.19 -10.99 -5.50
CA MET A 1 12.16 -10.30 -4.71
C MET A 1 12.55 -10.03 -3.25
N LYS A 2 12.26 -8.81 -2.73
CA LYS A 2 12.34 -8.41 -1.31
C LYS A 2 11.04 -7.69 -0.91
N LEU A 3 10.62 -7.85 0.36
CA LEU A 3 9.47 -7.12 0.91
C LEU A 3 9.97 -6.00 1.84
N LEU A 4 9.58 -4.77 1.55
CA LEU A 4 9.97 -3.58 2.30
C LEU A 4 8.75 -2.91 2.90
N ARG A 5 8.91 -2.24 4.04
CA ARG A 5 7.84 -1.44 4.62
C ARG A 5 7.62 -0.17 3.77
N PRO A 6 6.38 0.24 3.53
CA PRO A 6 6.13 1.53 2.92
C PRO A 6 6.61 2.61 3.90
N ILE A 7 7.57 3.40 3.47
CA ILE A 7 8.08 4.59 4.17
C ILE A 7 8.17 5.74 3.17
N HIS A 8 8.26 6.97 3.65
CA HIS A 8 8.26 8.15 2.79
C HIS A 8 9.41 8.19 1.77
N GLU A 9 10.53 7.50 2.01
CA GLU A 9 11.63 7.37 1.05
C GLU A 9 11.19 6.73 -0.28
N TYR A 10 10.16 5.87 -0.26
CA TYR A 10 9.61 5.20 -1.45
C TYR A 10 8.43 5.96 -2.08
N SER A 11 8.17 7.21 -1.68
CA SER A 11 6.99 7.95 -2.14
C SER A 11 6.97 8.16 -3.65
N GLY A 12 8.13 8.33 -4.27
CA GLY A 12 8.27 8.49 -5.72
C GLY A 12 7.80 7.25 -6.47
N GLU A 13 8.29 6.07 -6.07
CA GLU A 13 7.96 4.77 -6.64
C GLU A 13 6.48 4.44 -6.41
N ILE A 14 5.96 4.66 -5.20
CA ILE A 14 4.54 4.42 -4.89
C ILE A 14 3.63 5.31 -5.75
N THR A 15 3.99 6.59 -5.93
CA THR A 15 3.23 7.54 -6.76
C THR A 15 3.28 7.14 -8.23
N ALA A 16 4.46 6.81 -8.76
CA ALA A 16 4.62 6.34 -10.13
C ALA A 16 3.81 5.06 -10.40
N TYR A 17 3.87 4.10 -9.47
CA TYR A 17 3.09 2.87 -9.55
C TYR A 17 1.58 3.15 -9.55
N ARG A 18 1.08 4.00 -8.63
CA ARG A 18 -0.33 4.43 -8.62
C ARG A 18 -0.74 5.04 -9.96
N HIS A 19 0.07 5.93 -10.52
CA HIS A 19 -0.22 6.58 -11.80
C HIS A 19 -0.31 5.60 -12.96
N ALA A 20 0.56 4.59 -13.02
CA ALA A 20 0.52 3.57 -14.07
C ALA A 20 -0.83 2.82 -14.10
N PHE A 21 -1.36 2.45 -12.93
CA PHE A 21 -2.67 1.76 -12.84
C PHE A 21 -3.85 2.69 -13.12
N LEU A 22 -3.79 3.96 -12.69
CA LEU A 22 -4.81 4.94 -13.03
C LEU A 22 -4.90 5.17 -14.53
N GLN A 23 -3.76 5.19 -15.23
CA GLN A 23 -3.70 5.38 -16.69
C GLN A 23 -4.20 4.15 -17.46
N SER A 24 -3.96 2.93 -16.96
CA SER A 24 -4.46 1.71 -17.59
C SER A 24 -5.94 1.43 -17.30
N GLY A 25 -6.54 2.10 -16.30
CA GLY A 25 -7.89 1.80 -15.82
C GLY A 25 -7.96 0.51 -14.97
N GLU A 26 -6.81 -0.03 -14.59
CA GLU A 26 -6.70 -1.23 -13.74
C GLU A 26 -6.64 -0.86 -12.25
N GLN A 27 -6.77 -1.88 -11.39
CA GLN A 27 -6.69 -1.69 -9.94
C GLN A 27 -5.38 -2.25 -9.38
N PRO A 28 -4.63 -1.48 -8.57
CA PRO A 28 -3.43 -1.98 -7.91
C PRO A 28 -3.83 -2.87 -6.73
N HIS A 29 -4.05 -4.16 -6.96
CA HIS A 29 -4.41 -5.10 -5.90
C HIS A 29 -3.31 -5.20 -4.82
N GLY A 30 -3.71 -5.46 -3.57
CA GLY A 30 -2.77 -5.56 -2.45
C GLY A 30 -2.21 -4.23 -1.94
N SER A 31 -2.57 -3.09 -2.55
CA SER A 31 -2.06 -1.75 -2.22
C SER A 31 -2.80 -1.01 -1.10
N SER A 32 -3.66 -1.69 -0.33
CA SER A 32 -4.56 -1.03 0.63
C SER A 32 -5.41 0.09 0.01
N SER A 33 -5.92 -0.15 -1.20
CA SER A 33 -6.76 0.79 -1.95
C SER A 33 -6.05 2.09 -2.33
N LEU A 34 -4.75 2.04 -2.64
CA LEU A 34 -3.92 3.21 -2.97
C LEU A 34 -4.54 4.12 -4.03
N GLN A 35 -5.25 3.55 -5.01
CA GLN A 35 -5.90 4.30 -6.08
C GLN A 35 -7.03 5.23 -5.62
N ASN A 36 -7.55 5.04 -4.40
CA ASN A 36 -8.66 5.82 -3.85
C ASN A 36 -8.20 7.04 -3.04
N PHE A 37 -6.89 7.31 -2.98
CA PHE A 37 -6.31 8.42 -2.21
C PHE A 37 -5.73 9.46 -3.14
N ASP A 38 -5.99 10.73 -2.87
CA ASP A 38 -5.37 11.87 -3.55
C ASP A 38 -4.08 12.31 -2.86
N SER A 39 -3.98 12.07 -1.54
CA SER A 39 -2.79 12.32 -0.74
C SER A 39 -2.12 11.01 -0.33
N LEU A 40 -0.80 10.92 -0.56
CA LEU A 40 -0.03 9.77 -0.11
C LEU A 40 0.08 9.73 1.42
N ASP A 41 0.04 10.88 2.10
CA ASP A 41 0.06 10.94 3.56
C ASP A 41 -1.21 10.33 4.18
N GLU A 42 -2.38 10.58 3.57
CA GLU A 42 -3.64 9.94 3.98
C GLU A 42 -3.58 8.42 3.81
N TRP A 43 -2.93 7.96 2.74
CA TRP A 43 -2.71 6.54 2.52
C TRP A 43 -1.77 5.93 3.57
N PHE A 44 -0.68 6.61 3.91
CA PHE A 44 0.23 6.20 5.00
C PHE A 44 -0.49 6.13 6.35
N GLU A 45 -1.32 7.13 6.66
CA GLU A 45 -2.12 7.15 7.88
C GLU A 45 -3.07 5.94 7.95
N LYS A 46 -3.76 5.62 6.85
CA LYS A 46 -4.58 4.42 6.77
C LYS A 46 -3.77 3.14 7.01
N VAL A 47 -2.62 3.00 6.34
CA VAL A 47 -1.76 1.83 6.49
C VAL A 47 -1.32 1.67 7.95
N SER A 48 -0.95 2.77 8.61
CA SER A 48 -0.58 2.78 10.03
C SER A 48 -1.73 2.34 10.94
N LYS A 49 -2.93 2.92 10.76
CA LYS A 49 -4.14 2.52 11.50
C LYS A 49 -4.48 1.04 11.31
N GLN A 50 -4.33 0.53 10.09
CA GLN A 50 -4.56 -0.88 9.78
C GLN A 50 -3.53 -1.80 10.43
N GLU A 51 -2.28 -1.39 10.50
CA GLU A 51 -1.21 -2.14 11.17
C GLU A 51 -1.43 -2.21 12.68
N LEU A 52 -1.82 -1.09 13.29
CA LEU A 52 -2.09 -0.99 14.73
C LEU A 52 -3.45 -1.59 15.13
N GLY A 53 -4.34 -1.84 14.18
CA GLY A 53 -5.69 -2.32 14.46
C GLY A 53 -6.63 -1.24 14.98
N GLU A 54 -6.32 0.03 14.74
CA GLU A 54 -7.09 1.17 15.25
C GLU A 54 -8.30 1.49 14.37
N ASN A 55 -9.45 1.73 15.01
CA ASN A 55 -10.69 2.15 14.34
C ASN A 55 -11.08 1.28 13.13
N LEU A 56 -10.78 -0.03 13.20
CA LEU A 56 -11.16 -0.97 12.16
C LEU A 56 -12.68 -1.14 12.13
N GLN A 57 -13.23 -1.28 10.91
CA GLN A 57 -14.60 -1.75 10.74
C GLN A 57 -14.75 -3.13 11.40
N GLY A 58 -15.89 -3.42 12.03
CA GLY A 58 -16.08 -4.62 12.86
C GLY A 58 -15.88 -5.98 12.17
N ASN A 59 -15.81 -6.00 10.83
CA ASN A 59 -15.51 -7.18 10.02
C ASN A 59 -14.07 -7.21 9.47
N ARG A 60 -13.18 -6.34 9.95
CA ARG A 60 -11.79 -6.24 9.53
C ARG A 60 -10.85 -6.64 10.67
N VAL A 61 -9.69 -7.11 10.26
CA VAL A 61 -8.59 -7.47 11.15
C VAL A 61 -7.37 -6.59 10.84
N PRO A 62 -6.44 -6.44 11.79
CA PRO A 62 -5.18 -5.74 11.53
C PRO A 62 -4.44 -6.32 10.33
N SER A 63 -3.70 -5.49 9.62
CA SER A 63 -2.93 -5.93 8.46
C SER A 63 -1.62 -5.18 8.31
N SER A 64 -0.57 -5.87 7.90
CA SER A 64 0.71 -5.28 7.54
C SER A 64 0.80 -5.07 6.03
N GLN A 65 1.18 -3.86 5.63
CA GLN A 65 1.45 -3.49 4.24
C GLN A 65 2.94 -3.61 3.93
N PHE A 66 3.24 -4.15 2.75
CA PHE A 66 4.59 -4.23 2.19
C PHE A 66 4.60 -3.78 0.73
N LEU A 67 5.77 -3.34 0.30
CA LEU A 67 6.17 -3.11 -1.07
C LEU A 67 7.01 -4.30 -1.54
N SER A 68 6.73 -4.83 -2.72
CA SER A 68 7.53 -5.89 -3.34
C SER A 68 8.53 -5.28 -4.31
N PHE A 69 9.81 -5.48 -4.04
CA PHE A 69 10.90 -5.00 -4.86
C PHE A 69 11.65 -6.14 -5.55
N GLU A 70 11.99 -5.94 -6.81
CA GLU A 70 12.86 -6.83 -7.58
C GLU A 70 13.87 -6.00 -8.37
N ASN A 71 15.15 -6.36 -8.29
CA ASN A 71 16.24 -5.63 -8.96
C ASN A 71 16.27 -4.11 -8.69
N GLY A 72 15.77 -3.68 -7.53
CA GLY A 72 15.70 -2.25 -7.16
C GLY A 72 14.43 -1.54 -7.60
N GLU A 73 13.52 -2.22 -8.30
CA GLU A 73 12.27 -1.66 -8.80
C GLU A 73 11.06 -2.13 -7.98
N LEU A 74 10.10 -1.22 -7.76
CA LEU A 74 8.81 -1.55 -7.16
C LEU A 74 7.94 -2.29 -8.16
N ILE A 75 7.73 -3.59 -7.93
CA ILE A 75 6.94 -4.46 -8.82
C ILE A 75 5.52 -4.72 -8.30
N GLY A 76 5.23 -4.39 -7.03
CA GLY A 76 3.88 -4.52 -6.50
C GLY A 76 3.73 -4.30 -5.01
N PHE A 77 2.55 -4.64 -4.52
CA PHE A 77 2.15 -4.45 -3.13
C PHE A 77 1.68 -5.77 -2.53
N VAL A 78 1.96 -5.97 -1.25
CA VAL A 78 1.50 -7.14 -0.49
C VAL A 78 0.85 -6.67 0.80
N ASN A 79 -0.39 -7.08 1.04
CA ASN A 79 -1.11 -6.81 2.28
C ASN A 79 -1.39 -8.14 2.99
N ILE A 80 -0.86 -8.30 4.21
CA ILE A 80 -1.00 -9.51 5.02
C ILE A 80 -1.95 -9.21 6.18
N ARG A 81 -3.03 -9.97 6.27
CA ARG A 81 -4.03 -9.84 7.34
C ARG A 81 -3.69 -10.78 8.49
N HIS A 82 -3.70 -10.25 9.71
CA HIS A 82 -3.42 -10.98 10.94
C HIS A 82 -4.73 -11.53 11.49
N ARG A 83 -4.80 -12.83 11.78
CA ARG A 83 -5.98 -13.46 12.41
C ARG A 83 -5.73 -13.65 13.90
#